data_AF-A0A1F9AV44-F1
#
_entry.id   AF-A0A1F9AV44-F1
#
_cell.length_a   1.000
_cell.length_b   1.000
_cell.length_c   1.000
_cell.angle_alpha   90.00
_cell.angle_beta   90.00
_cell.angle_gamma   90.00
#
_symmetry.space_group_name_H-M   'P 1'
#
loop_
_entity.id
_entity.type
_entity.pdbx_description
1 polymer ?
#
loop_
_entity_poly.entity_id
_entity_poly.type
_entity_poly.pdbx_seq_one_letter_code
_entity_poly.pdbx_strand_id
1 'polypeptide(L)' 'MKNIEVKVLDNDIERAMRILKKKIQTDGLFKRLKMKKSYEKPSEYRRRKQREAVRRQRIAVLKNRYR' A
#
# COMPACT_ATOMS: atom_id res chain seq x y z
N MET A 1 -4.51 -14.30 -1.09
CA MET A 1 -3.40 -13.32 -1.02
C MET A 1 -2.47 -13.65 -2.17
N LYS A 2 -2.01 -12.68 -2.95
CA LYS A 2 -1.10 -12.97 -4.08
C LYS A 2 0.30 -13.17 -3.50
N ASN A 3 0.93 -14.31 -3.73
CA ASN A 3 2.28 -14.57 -3.23
C ASN A 3 3.25 -13.52 -3.79
N ILE A 4 3.96 -12.81 -2.90
CA ILE A 4 4.96 -11.82 -3.29
C ILE A 4 6.27 -12.56 -3.49
N GLU A 5 6.54 -12.93 -4.74
CA GLU A 5 7.78 -13.61 -5.13
C GLU A 5 8.60 -12.72 -6.07
N VAL A 6 9.92 -12.80 -5.94
CA VAL A 6 10.89 -12.12 -6.81
C VAL A 6 11.96 -13.13 -7.17
N LYS A 7 12.11 -13.41 -8.46
CA LYS A 7 13.21 -14.22 -8.99
C LYS A 7 14.46 -13.33 -9.09
N VAL A 8 15.60 -13.87 -8.67
CA VAL A 8 16.90 -13.22 -8.88
C VAL A 8 17.39 -13.63 -10.27
N LEU A 9 17.80 -12.64 -11.05
CA LEU A 9 18.41 -12.85 -12.37
C LEU A 9 19.86 -12.38 -12.29
N ASP A 10 20.77 -13.11 -12.93
CA ASP A 10 22.18 -12.73 -13.10
C ASP A 10 22.94 -12.44 -11.80
N ASN A 11 22.57 -13.11 -10.70
CA ASN A 11 23.12 -12.91 -9.36
C ASN A 11 22.97 -11.46 -8.80
N ASP A 12 22.08 -10.64 -9.39
CA ASP A 12 21.82 -9.27 -8.93
C ASP A 12 20.83 -9.25 -7.75
N ILE A 13 21.37 -9.52 -6.57
CA ILE A 13 20.63 -9.57 -5.30
C ILE A 13 20.08 -8.19 -4.91
N GLU A 14 20.84 -7.12 -5.17
CA GLU A 14 20.46 -5.77 -4.76
C GLU A 14 19.22 -5.30 -5.54
N ARG A 15 19.19 -5.55 -6.85
CA ARG A 15 18.01 -5.26 -7.67
C ARG A 15 16.81 -6.09 -7.26
N ALA A 16 17.00 -7.38 -6.99
CA ALA A 16 15.92 -8.23 -6.51
C ALA A 16 15.33 -7.69 -5.20
N MET A 17 16.16 -7.28 -4.24
CA MET A 17 15.74 -6.68 -2.97
C MET A 17 14.96 -5.37 -3.19
N ARG A 18 15.43 -4.50 -4.08
CA ARG A 18 14.76 -3.24 -4.42
C ARG A 18 13.39 -3.47 -5.06
N ILE A 19 13.28 -4.45 -5.97
CA ILE A 19 12.01 -4.83 -6.59
C ILE A 19 11.05 -5.40 -5.54
N LEU A 20 11.54 -6.28 -4.66
CA LEU A 20 10.75 -6.86 -3.58
C LEU A 20 10.19 -5.76 -2.67
N LYS A 21 11.04 -4.84 -2.20
CA LYS A 21 10.64 -3.68 -1.40
C LYS A 21 9.54 -2.86 -2.09
N LYS A 22 9.70 -2.57 -3.39
CA LYS A 22 8.70 -1.82 -4.16
C LYS A 22 7.39 -2.59 -4.31
N LYS A 23 7.43 -3.91 -4.54
CA LYS A 23 6.23 -4.77 -4.59
C LYS A 23 5.48 -4.75 -3.25
N ILE A 24 6.19 -4.91 -2.12
CA ILE A 24 5.58 -4.89 -0.78
C ILE A 24 4.93 -3.53 -0.49
N GLN A 25 5.59 -2.43 -0.86
CA GLN A 25 5.02 -1.09 -0.69
C GLN A 25 3.77 -0.86 -1.56
N THR A 26 3.78 -1.35 -2.80
CA THR A 26 2.66 -1.20 -3.74
C THR A 26 1.44 -2.01 -3.32
N ASP A 27 1.64 -3.23 -2.82
CA ASP A 27 0.56 -4.09 -2.29
C ASP A 27 -0.09 -3.51 -1.01
N GLY A 28 0.60 -2.58 -0.33
CA GLY A 28 0.07 -1.92 0.87
C GLY A 28 -0.04 -2.86 2.07
N LEU A 29 0.71 -3.96 2.07
CA LEU A 29 0.72 -4.98 3.12
C LEU A 29 0.94 -4.37 4.51
N PHE A 30 1.97 -3.54 4.66
CA PHE A 30 2.27 -2.87 5.93
C PHE A 30 1.13 -1.98 6.42
N LYS A 31 0.42 -1.30 5.52
CA LYS A 31 -0.75 -0.49 5.88
C LYS A 31 -1.87 -1.37 6.42
N ARG A 32 -2.13 -2.53 5.79
CA ARG A 32 -3.13 -3.49 6.27
C ARG A 32 -2.75 -4.08 7.63
N LEU A 33 -1.49 -4.48 7.81
CA LEU A 33 -0.99 -5.03 9.07
C LEU A 33 -1.10 -4.01 10.20
N LYS A 34 -0.72 -2.75 9.96
CA LYS A 34 -0.86 -1.67 10.95
C LYS A 34 -2.32 -1.43 11.34
N MET A 35 -3.24 -1.46 10.38
CA MET A 35 -4.69 -1.29 10.66
C MET A 35 -5.29 -2.47 11.41
N LYS A 36 -4.76 -3.68 11.23
CA LYS A 36 -5.25 -4.91 11.89
C LYS A 36 -4.57 -5.20 13.23
N LYS A 37 -3.59 -4.39 13.67
CA LYS A 37 -2.82 -4.63 14.89
C LYS A 37 -3.70 -4.60 16.15
N SER A 38 -4.76 -3.80 16.15
CA SER A 38 -5.71 -3.66 17.25
C SER A 38 -7.14 -3.72 16.72
N TYR A 39 -8.08 -4.11 17.58
CA TYR A 39 -9.50 -4.01 17.26
C TYR A 39 -9.87 -2.53 17.02
N GLU A 40 -10.51 -2.25 15.89
CA GLU A 40 -11.04 -0.93 15.53
C GLU A 40 -12.56 -0.96 15.73
N LYS A 41 -13.11 -0.04 16.52
CA LYS A 41 -14.56 0.02 16.74
C LYS A 41 -15.29 0.31 15.41
N PRO A 42 -16.52 -0.18 15.19
CA PRO A 42 -17.26 0.06 13.94
C PRO A 42 -17.47 1.54 13.61
N SER A 43 -17.63 2.40 14.61
CA SER A 43 -17.72 3.86 14.44
C SER A 43 -16.41 4.48 13.95
N GLU A 44 -15.28 4.05 14.50
CA GLU A 44 -13.94 4.51 14.12
C GLU A 44 -13.60 4.06 12.70
N TYR A 45 -13.93 2.81 12.36
CA TYR A 45 -13.80 2.25 11.02
C TYR A 45 -14.55 3.11 9.99
N ARG A 46 -15.82 3.45 10.25
CA ARG A 46 -16.64 4.32 9.37
C ARG A 46 -15.99 5.68 9.18
N ARG A 47 -15.55 6.32 10.26
CA ARG A 47 -14.87 7.63 10.24
C ARG A 47 -13.54 7.58 9.49
N ARG A 48 -12.78 6.49 9.59
CA ARG A 48 -11.52 6.29 8.84
C ARG A 48 -11.79 6.08 7.36
N LYS A 49 -12.76 5.25 7.01
CA LYS A 49 -13.17 4.98 5.61
C LYS A 49 -13.55 6.26 4.87
N GLN A 50 -14.36 7.12 5.50
CA GLN A 50 -14.73 8.42 4.93
C GLN A 50 -13.51 9.33 4.72
N ARG A 51 -12.64 9.46 5.73
CA ARG A 51 -11.38 10.23 5.63
C ARG A 51 -10.47 9.71 4.52
N GLU A 52 -10.33 8.39 4.38
CA GLU A 52 -9.54 7.80 3.30
C GLU A 52 -10.13 8.07 1.92
N ALA A 53 -11.45 8.03 1.76
CA ALA A 53 -12.13 8.31 0.49
C ALA A 53 -11.87 9.76 0.04
N VAL A 54 -12.07 10.73 0.93
CA VAL A 54 -11.78 12.15 0.66
C VAL A 54 -10.30 12.34 0.31
N ARG A 55 -9.38 11.71 1.05
CA ARG A 55 -7.95 11.78 0.74
C ARG A 55 -7.63 11.22 -0.65
N ARG A 56 -8.22 10.08 -1.04
CA ARG A 56 -8.02 9.48 -2.36
C ARG A 56 -8.53 10.39 -3.47
N GLN A 57 -9.70 11.00 -3.30
CA GLN A 57 -10.25 11.97 -4.26
C GLN A 57 -9.33 13.17 -4.43
N ARG A 58 -8.84 13.77 -3.33
CA ARG A 58 -7.87 14.88 -3.38
C ARG A 58 -6.60 14.52 -4.14
N ILE A 59 -6.03 13.34 -3.87
CA ILE A 59 -4.83 12.85 -4.56
C ILE A 59 -5.11 12.61 -6.06
N ALA A 60 -6.27 12.07 -6.41
CA ALA A 60 -6.65 11.83 -7.81
C ALA A 60 -6.77 13.14 -8.61
N VAL A 61 -7.42 14.16 -8.03
CA VAL A 61 -7.52 15.50 -8.64
C VAL A 61 -6.14 16.13 -8.83
N LEU A 62 -5.27 16.08 -7.81
CA LEU A 62 -3.90 16.58 -7.93
C LEU A 62 -3.13 15.88 -9.06
N LYS A 63 -3.22 14.55 -9.15
CA LYS A 63 -2.55 13.79 -10.22
C LYS A 63 -3.07 14.15 -11.61
N ASN A 64 -4.38 14.34 -11.76
CA ASN A 64 -4.98 14.72 -13.03
C ASN A 64 -4.62 16.16 -13.44
N ARG A 65 -4.35 17.06 -12.49
CA ARG A 65 -3.95 18.45 -12.77
C ARG A 65 -2.56 18.57 -13.40
N TYR A 66 -1.66 17.65 -13.09
CA TYR A 66 -0.28 17.63 -13.60
C TYR A 66 -0.10 16.62 -14.75
N ARG A 67 -1.20 16.05 -15.26
CA ARG A 67 -1.22 15.17 -16.42
C ARG A 67 -1.63 15.98 -17.64
#